data_AF-A0A9X1ITJ9-F1
#
_entry.id   AF-A0A9X1ITJ9-F1
#
_cell.length_a   1.000
_cell.length_b   1.000
_cell.length_c   1.000
_cell.angle_alpha   90.00
_cell.angle_beta   90.00
_cell.angle_gamma   90.00
#
_symmetry.space_group_name_H-M   'P 1'
#
loop_
_entity.id
_entity.type
_entity.pdbx_description
1 polymer ?
#
loop_
_entity_poly.entity_id
_entity_poly.type
_entity_poly.pdbx_seq_one_letter_code
_entity_poly.pdbx_strand_id
1 'polypeptide(L)'
;MAQPGEPVALSAEEKAWIVEFLQSLSEEENRISQQLARDHRGVLLAGALKELDLHETFIAENGLEEELSYSFYFLSMGLRRLAILMLSLHSDFPFPAITMPRSEDLARRVTDLATILGFIEHGRRVVELTWSGLSTITKVDPKLYRFDFPSKIIDAQSHERGVEEHYRDILQNEIGRNLFETPEGKIRSEKIWQSFLGNIYVWRDLFMGYNADPFLDDIFFTIAWGQIVATPQFDSFNELKKFGGITYLKYLMSAAIVVSFALKHERFAAAMNVKYPDIPRGNVLTISADREEFIDDLWHALEEFGERFAHYTPTSRAEAEQLFKTVTLNRENVAVASRPHAPLPVIVEFASTSIVKVVSGRARQMEFLLDSLRRNFQSDYSSNQRGREASLQRALTGFLQSMFPDVICRTNIKLRYQGRVLTDVDLVAFDPIYGDLMLFQLKHQDTPGPDLKAENSRMPRFLRECSEWLDVVADWLGTADETILRNAFRLPRGAKISRVRKLIVARHHAYPLAGTSIDENTAYATWLQFYNAGRVMIARQGNLRSMNGLFAFLREHIVRAPVRHHQEEQPKRFRLHDLEYEIVQRKN
;
A
#
# COMPACT_ATOMS: atom_id res chain seq x y z
N MET A 1 30.76 -15.90 15.79
CA MET A 1 30.17 -14.57 15.52
C MET A 1 28.73 -14.80 15.16
N ALA A 2 27.80 -14.42 16.05
CA ALA A 2 26.37 -14.55 15.81
C ALA A 2 25.97 -13.68 14.61
N GLN A 3 25.10 -14.20 13.74
CA GLN A 3 24.61 -13.44 12.59
C GLN A 3 23.79 -12.23 13.08
N PRO A 4 23.96 -11.03 12.50
CA PRO A 4 23.10 -9.89 12.80
C PRO A 4 21.67 -10.21 12.33
N GLY A 5 20.71 -10.27 13.27
CA GLY A 5 19.29 -10.44 12.93
C GLY A 5 18.70 -11.84 13.15
N GLU A 6 19.34 -12.73 13.92
CA GLU A 6 18.62 -13.90 14.42
C GLU A 6 17.47 -13.43 15.34
N PRO A 7 16.21 -13.82 15.05
CA PRO A 7 15.06 -13.39 15.84
C PRO A 7 15.23 -13.86 17.28
N VAL A 8 15.13 -12.92 18.23
CA VAL A 8 15.20 -13.26 19.64
C VAL A 8 14.01 -14.14 19.99
N ALA A 9 14.27 -15.38 20.38
CA ALA A 9 13.22 -16.27 20.85
C ALA A 9 12.70 -15.77 22.20
N LEU A 10 11.46 -15.29 22.22
CA LEU A 10 10.81 -14.80 23.44
C LEU A 10 10.71 -15.91 24.49
N SER A 11 11.19 -15.62 25.69
CA SER A 11 11.04 -16.42 26.89
C SER A 11 9.56 -16.54 27.31
N ALA A 12 9.26 -17.51 28.18
CA ALA A 12 7.90 -17.67 28.72
C ALA A 12 7.44 -16.43 29.51
N GLU A 13 8.38 -15.77 30.19
CA GLU A 13 8.14 -14.55 30.97
C GLU A 13 7.84 -13.35 30.06
N GLU A 14 8.64 -13.13 29.00
CA GLU A 14 8.38 -12.08 28.01
C GLU A 14 7.01 -12.23 27.36
N LYS A 15 6.60 -13.46 27.03
CA LYS A 15 5.27 -13.75 26.49
C LYS A 15 4.16 -13.39 27.48
N ALA A 16 4.35 -13.67 28.77
CA ALA A 16 3.39 -13.31 29.80
C ALA A 16 3.26 -11.79 29.94
N TRP A 17 4.38 -11.06 29.96
CA TRP A 17 4.38 -9.60 29.99
C TRP A 17 3.72 -8.98 28.76
N ILE A 18 3.90 -9.55 27.57
CA ILE A 18 3.21 -9.09 26.36
C ILE A 18 1.69 -9.21 26.50
N VAL A 19 1.21 -10.36 27.01
CA VAL A 19 -0.24 -10.58 27.21
C VAL A 19 -0.78 -9.58 28.21
N GLU A 20 -0.09 -9.38 29.33
CA GLU A 20 -0.48 -8.38 30.34
C GLU A 20 -0.51 -6.96 29.76
N PHE A 21 0.54 -6.57 29.04
CA PHE A 21 0.65 -5.26 28.40
C PHE A 21 -0.48 -5.00 27.38
N LEU A 22 -0.79 -5.99 26.52
CA LEU A 22 -1.90 -5.88 25.57
C LEU A 22 -3.26 -5.79 26.25
N GLN A 23 -3.44 -6.47 27.39
CA GLN A 23 -4.65 -6.35 28.19
C GLN A 23 -4.77 -4.94 28.78
N SER A 24 -3.70 -4.39 29.37
CA SER A 24 -3.68 -3.01 29.86
C SER A 24 -3.97 -1.98 28.76
N LEU A 25 -3.39 -2.15 27.57
CA LEU A 25 -3.72 -1.31 26.40
C LEU A 25 -5.21 -1.37 26.03
N SER A 26 -5.82 -2.55 26.12
CA SER A 26 -7.25 -2.74 25.83
C SER A 26 -8.13 -2.09 26.90
N GLU A 27 -7.72 -2.12 28.16
CA GLU A 27 -8.40 -1.42 29.26
C GLU A 27 -8.35 0.11 29.08
N GLU A 28 -7.23 0.66 28.63
CA GLU A 28 -7.12 2.08 28.26
C GLU A 28 -8.05 2.45 27.11
N GLU A 29 -8.08 1.66 26.03
CA GLU A 29 -8.98 1.89 24.90
C GLU A 29 -10.46 1.78 25.31
N ASN A 30 -10.79 0.87 26.23
CA ASN A 30 -12.16 0.72 26.74
C ASN A 30 -12.62 1.97 27.49
N ARG A 31 -11.75 2.64 28.26
CA ARG A 31 -12.10 3.91 28.94
C ARG A 31 -12.44 5.01 27.94
N ILE A 32 -11.65 5.11 26.88
CA ILE A 32 -11.92 6.07 25.78
C ILE A 32 -13.23 5.70 25.09
N SER A 33 -13.43 4.41 24.77
CA SER A 33 -14.63 3.90 24.13
C SER A 33 -15.90 4.21 24.93
N GLN A 34 -15.86 4.13 26.26
CA GLN A 34 -16.98 4.54 27.12
C GLN A 34 -17.31 6.04 27.01
N GLN A 35 -16.32 6.89 26.78
CA GLN A 35 -16.55 8.31 26.53
C GLN A 35 -17.12 8.54 25.13
N LEU A 36 -16.58 7.86 24.12
CA LEU A 36 -17.04 7.94 22.72
C LEU A 36 -18.47 7.43 22.55
N ALA A 37 -18.87 6.38 23.29
CA ALA A 37 -20.23 5.84 23.27
C ALA A 37 -21.31 6.84 23.71
N ARG A 38 -20.93 7.91 24.44
CA ARG A 38 -21.85 8.98 24.85
C ARG A 38 -22.09 10.04 23.76
N ASP A 39 -21.28 10.04 22.70
CA ASP A 39 -21.47 10.96 21.57
C ASP A 39 -22.47 10.41 20.55
N HIS A 40 -23.76 10.54 20.89
CA HIS A 40 -24.86 10.10 20.02
C HIS A 40 -25.07 10.99 18.79
N ARG A 41 -24.31 12.09 18.65
CA ARG A 41 -24.44 13.03 17.53
C ARG A 41 -23.31 12.91 16.52
N GLY A 42 -22.28 12.11 16.81
CA GLY A 42 -21.10 11.96 15.96
C GLY A 42 -20.25 13.23 15.86
N VAL A 43 -20.30 14.13 16.85
CA VAL A 43 -19.49 15.36 16.87
C VAL A 43 -18.00 15.04 16.93
N LEU A 44 -17.62 14.03 17.71
CA LEU A 44 -16.23 13.59 17.83
C LEU A 44 -15.75 12.90 16.55
N LEU A 45 -16.63 12.15 15.86
CA LEU A 45 -16.29 11.58 14.55
C LEU A 45 -16.04 12.68 13.52
N ALA A 46 -16.98 13.62 13.37
CA ALA A 46 -16.83 14.72 12.43
C ALA A 46 -15.62 15.61 12.77
N GLY A 47 -15.35 15.85 14.05
CA GLY A 47 -14.16 16.56 14.52
C GLY A 47 -12.87 15.81 14.18
N ALA A 48 -12.82 14.49 14.38
CA ALA A 48 -11.64 13.69 14.07
C ALA A 48 -11.31 13.65 12.58
N LEU A 49 -12.32 13.49 11.72
CA LEU A 49 -12.13 13.54 10.27
C LEU A 49 -11.63 14.92 9.80
N LYS A 50 -12.12 16.00 10.43
CA LYS A 50 -11.71 17.37 10.15
C LYS A 50 -10.27 17.67 10.56
N GLU A 51 -9.86 17.29 11.77
CA GLU A 51 -8.47 17.45 12.18
C GLU A 51 -7.56 16.56 11.32
N LEU A 52 -7.99 15.36 10.91
CA LEU A 52 -7.20 14.51 10.02
C LEU A 52 -6.93 15.17 8.67
N ASP A 53 -7.95 15.77 8.03
CA ASP A 53 -7.78 16.53 6.79
C ASP A 53 -6.82 17.70 6.96
N LEU A 54 -6.98 18.50 8.03
CA LEU A 54 -6.09 19.62 8.32
C LEU A 54 -4.64 19.17 8.50
N HIS A 55 -4.42 18.09 9.25
CA HIS A 55 -3.09 17.56 9.51
C HIS A 55 -2.44 17.02 8.23
N GLU A 56 -3.15 16.21 7.43
CA GLU A 56 -2.57 15.65 6.21
C GLU A 56 -2.32 16.71 5.14
N THR A 57 -3.23 17.67 4.96
CA THR A 57 -3.02 18.78 4.01
C THR A 57 -1.86 19.68 4.44
N PHE A 58 -1.71 19.96 5.74
CA PHE A 58 -0.56 20.73 6.23
C PHE A 58 0.78 20.06 5.89
N ILE A 59 0.88 18.75 6.09
CA ILE A 59 2.09 17.97 5.76
C ILE A 59 2.34 17.95 4.25
N ALA A 60 1.29 17.78 3.45
CA ALA A 60 1.41 17.75 2.00
C ALA A 60 1.94 19.07 1.41
N GLU A 61 1.62 20.19 2.04
CA GLU A 61 2.01 21.53 1.55
C GLU A 61 3.35 22.01 2.08
N ASN A 62 3.67 21.72 3.35
CA ASN A 62 4.85 22.26 4.02
C ASN A 62 5.98 21.24 4.15
N GLY A 63 5.72 19.98 3.80
CA GLY A 63 6.60 18.87 4.16
C GLY A 63 6.49 18.52 5.64
N LEU A 64 7.31 17.55 6.07
CA LEU A 64 7.36 17.08 7.45
C LEU A 64 8.71 17.47 8.05
N GLU A 65 8.72 18.45 8.94
CA GLU A 65 9.90 18.72 9.77
C GLU A 65 10.16 17.52 10.71
N GLU A 66 11.43 17.17 10.90
CA GLU A 66 11.83 15.99 11.68
C GLU A 66 11.28 16.06 13.12
N GLU A 67 11.29 17.25 13.73
CA GLU A 67 10.79 17.47 15.10
C GLU A 67 9.28 17.23 15.24
N LEU A 68 8.51 17.55 14.20
CA LEU A 68 7.04 17.39 14.22
C LEU A 68 6.60 16.01 13.74
N SER A 69 7.48 15.26 13.09
CA SER A 69 7.18 13.96 12.47
C SER A 69 6.53 12.97 13.43
N TYR A 70 7.00 12.93 14.68
CA TYR A 70 6.47 12.02 15.71
C TYR A 70 5.09 12.42 16.19
N SER A 71 4.89 13.70 16.50
CA SER A 71 3.58 14.21 16.92
C SER A 71 2.52 13.95 15.85
N PHE A 72 2.88 14.20 14.58
CA PHE A 72 2.00 13.92 13.45
C PHE A 72 1.74 12.43 13.25
N TYR A 73 2.75 11.58 13.40
CA TYR A 73 2.60 10.13 13.30
C TYR A 73 1.57 9.58 14.31
N PHE A 74 1.71 9.91 15.59
CA PHE A 74 0.80 9.43 16.63
C PHE A 74 -0.61 9.99 16.46
N LEU A 75 -0.71 11.29 16.19
CA LEU A 75 -2.00 11.93 16.02
C LEU A 75 -2.77 11.37 14.82
N SER A 76 -2.08 11.16 13.69
CA SER A 76 -2.66 10.58 12.48
C SER A 76 -3.15 9.14 12.72
N MET A 77 -2.41 8.32 13.46
CA MET A 77 -2.89 6.97 13.85
C MET A 77 -4.11 7.05 14.79
N GLY A 78 -4.03 7.93 15.78
CA GLY A 78 -5.07 8.15 16.77
C GLY A 78 -6.40 8.62 16.21
N LEU A 79 -6.37 9.60 15.29
CA LEU A 79 -7.55 10.15 14.63
C LEU A 79 -8.27 9.08 13.81
N ARG A 80 -7.53 8.25 13.08
CA ARG A 80 -8.10 7.11 12.35
C ARG A 80 -8.73 6.10 13.31
N ARG A 81 -8.03 5.73 14.38
CA ARG A 81 -8.56 4.80 15.39
C ARG A 81 -9.82 5.34 16.06
N LEU A 82 -9.88 6.63 16.35
CA LEU A 82 -11.06 7.31 16.88
C LEU A 82 -12.24 7.16 15.92
N ALA A 83 -12.04 7.44 14.63
CA ALA A 83 -13.08 7.29 13.62
C ALA A 83 -13.61 5.83 13.56
N ILE A 84 -12.71 4.85 13.57
CA ILE A 84 -13.06 3.42 13.58
C ILE A 84 -13.87 3.04 14.82
N LEU A 85 -13.45 3.48 16.00
CA LEU A 85 -14.17 3.22 17.25
C LEU A 85 -15.56 3.85 17.23
N MET A 86 -15.69 5.10 16.76
CA MET A 86 -16.99 5.75 16.62
C MET A 86 -17.95 4.97 15.71
N LEU A 87 -17.47 4.48 14.57
CA LEU A 87 -18.29 3.67 13.66
C LEU A 87 -18.60 2.28 14.23
N SER A 88 -17.74 1.74 15.09
CA SER A 88 -17.95 0.43 15.73
C SER A 88 -18.90 0.49 16.91
N LEU A 89 -18.93 1.61 17.65
CA LEU A 89 -19.75 1.81 18.83
C LEU A 89 -21.18 2.25 18.52
N HIS A 90 -21.39 2.89 17.36
CA HIS A 90 -22.68 3.46 16.97
C HIS A 90 -23.20 2.81 15.69
N SER A 91 -24.31 2.06 15.80
CA SER A 91 -24.94 1.40 14.66
C SER A 91 -25.42 2.39 13.60
N ASP A 92 -25.85 3.59 14.02
CA ASP A 92 -26.17 4.74 13.17
C ASP A 92 -26.09 6.03 13.99
N PHE A 93 -25.94 7.20 13.35
CA PHE A 93 -26.18 8.48 14.01
C PHE A 93 -27.57 8.99 13.59
N PRO A 94 -28.42 9.43 14.55
CA PRO A 94 -29.79 9.87 14.26
C PRO A 94 -29.86 11.23 13.55
N PHE A 95 -28.72 11.85 13.26
CA PHE A 95 -28.61 13.14 12.57
C PHE A 95 -27.76 12.96 11.32
N PRO A 96 -28.10 13.65 10.21
CA PRO A 96 -27.21 13.70 9.06
C PRO A 96 -25.88 14.34 9.46
N ALA A 97 -24.80 14.01 8.75
CA ALA A 97 -23.50 14.64 8.92
C ALA A 97 -23.63 16.16 8.80
N ILE A 98 -23.45 16.85 9.93
CA ILE A 98 -23.57 18.30 10.01
C ILE A 98 -22.21 18.91 9.66
N THR A 99 -22.17 19.75 8.64
CA THR A 99 -21.02 20.66 8.43
C THR A 99 -21.01 21.68 9.57
N MET A 100 -20.07 21.53 10.49
CA MET A 100 -19.92 22.42 11.64
C MET A 100 -18.64 23.26 11.53
N PRO A 101 -18.63 24.51 12.02
CA PRO A 101 -17.40 25.29 12.09
C PRO A 101 -16.38 24.59 13.01
N ARG A 102 -15.10 24.75 12.72
CA ARG A 102 -14.04 24.30 13.62
C ARG A 102 -14.10 25.11 14.92
N SER A 103 -14.02 24.43 16.05
CA SER A 103 -13.92 25.01 17.39
C SER A 103 -12.62 24.55 18.02
N GLU A 104 -11.86 25.47 18.63
CA GLU A 104 -10.62 25.16 19.36
C GLU A 104 -10.85 24.19 20.54
N ASP A 105 -12.02 24.28 21.18
CA ASP A 105 -12.37 23.39 22.29
C ASP A 105 -12.59 21.95 21.79
N LEU A 106 -13.34 21.80 20.69
CA LEU A 106 -13.58 20.49 20.08
C LEU A 106 -12.28 19.91 19.51
N ALA A 107 -11.49 20.73 18.81
CA ALA A 107 -10.21 20.31 18.25
C ALA A 107 -9.30 19.78 19.36
N ARG A 108 -9.11 20.53 20.45
CA ARG A 108 -8.32 20.09 21.61
C ARG A 108 -8.81 18.76 22.17
N ARG A 109 -10.13 18.64 22.40
CA ARG A 109 -10.72 17.40 22.92
C ARG A 109 -10.49 16.21 21.99
N VAL A 110 -10.64 16.40 20.68
CA VAL A 110 -10.40 15.36 19.67
C VAL A 110 -8.93 14.99 19.62
N THR A 111 -8.02 15.97 19.61
CA THR A 111 -6.57 15.72 19.58
C THR A 111 -6.09 15.03 20.84
N ASP A 112 -6.61 15.37 22.02
CA ASP A 112 -6.24 14.72 23.29
C ASP A 112 -6.62 13.23 23.26
N LEU A 113 -7.86 12.92 22.86
CA LEU A 113 -8.33 11.53 22.71
C LEU A 113 -7.51 10.77 21.65
N ALA A 114 -7.25 11.43 20.52
CA ALA A 114 -6.48 10.85 19.43
C ALA A 114 -5.03 10.58 19.85
N THR A 115 -4.36 11.47 20.57
CA THR A 115 -2.99 11.23 21.05
C THR A 115 -2.92 9.98 21.93
N ILE A 116 -3.87 9.81 22.86
CA ILE A 116 -3.93 8.61 23.71
C ILE A 116 -4.17 7.35 22.86
N LEU A 117 -5.12 7.39 21.92
CA LEU A 117 -5.34 6.28 20.97
C LEU A 117 -4.12 6.00 20.10
N GLY A 118 -3.38 7.04 19.70
CA GLY A 118 -2.14 6.94 18.93
C GLY A 118 -1.05 6.21 19.70
N PHE A 119 -0.90 6.48 21.00
CA PHE A 119 0.00 5.73 21.88
C PHE A 119 -0.47 4.28 22.06
N ILE A 120 -1.77 4.04 22.18
CA ILE A 120 -2.31 2.67 22.27
C ILE A 120 -1.98 1.86 21.01
N GLU A 121 -2.26 2.41 19.83
CA GLU A 121 -1.95 1.79 18.54
C GLU A 121 -0.45 1.60 18.34
N HIS A 122 0.35 2.57 18.77
CA HIS A 122 1.80 2.43 18.74
C HIS A 122 2.29 1.29 19.65
N GLY A 123 1.79 1.19 20.89
CA GLY A 123 2.11 0.10 21.81
C GLY A 123 1.79 -1.28 21.23
N ARG A 124 0.62 -1.41 20.56
CA ARG A 124 0.25 -2.64 19.81
C ARG A 124 1.27 -2.96 18.72
N ARG A 125 1.71 -1.96 17.96
CA ARG A 125 2.72 -2.11 16.90
C ARG A 125 4.10 -2.52 17.46
N VAL A 126 4.51 -1.97 18.60
CA VAL A 126 5.77 -2.34 19.27
C VAL A 126 5.73 -3.80 19.73
N VAL A 127 4.58 -4.27 20.23
CA VAL A 127 4.38 -5.68 20.56
C VAL A 127 4.50 -6.57 19.31
N GLU A 128 3.98 -6.14 18.15
CA GLU A 128 4.14 -6.88 16.89
C GLU A 128 5.61 -7.01 16.47
N LEU A 129 6.41 -5.96 16.68
CA LEU A 129 7.87 -6.00 16.48
C LEU A 129 8.58 -6.88 17.52
N THR A 130 8.07 -6.92 18.74
CA THR A 130 8.60 -7.81 19.79
C THR A 130 8.33 -9.27 19.43
N TRP A 131 7.12 -9.58 18.97
CA TRP A 131 6.74 -10.92 18.50
C TRP A 131 7.56 -11.41 17.30
N SER A 132 8.06 -10.50 16.46
CA SER A 132 8.95 -10.86 15.36
C SER A 132 10.39 -11.13 15.79
N GLY A 133 10.71 -10.90 17.06
CA GLY A 133 12.06 -11.02 17.61
C GLY A 133 12.94 -9.81 17.34
N LEU A 134 12.38 -8.67 16.91
CA LEU A 134 13.14 -7.43 16.66
C LEU A 134 13.46 -6.66 17.94
N SER A 135 12.72 -6.90 19.03
CA SER A 135 12.96 -6.29 20.34
C SER A 135 12.63 -7.28 21.47
N THR A 136 13.12 -6.97 22.67
CA THR A 136 12.77 -7.68 23.91
C THR A 136 11.92 -6.77 24.79
N ILE A 137 11.14 -7.36 25.69
CA ILE A 137 10.30 -6.63 26.65
C ILE A 137 10.73 -6.95 28.08
N THR A 138 10.78 -5.93 28.93
CA THR A 138 10.99 -6.09 30.37
C THR A 138 9.93 -5.32 31.14
N LYS A 139 9.33 -5.94 32.16
CA LYS A 139 8.48 -5.24 33.11
C LYS A 139 9.36 -4.58 34.19
N VAL A 140 9.45 -3.26 34.16
CA VAL A 140 10.32 -2.48 35.05
C VAL A 140 9.62 -2.18 36.38
N ASP A 141 8.34 -1.81 36.31
CA ASP A 141 7.46 -1.54 37.45
C ASP A 141 6.06 -2.10 37.16
N PRO A 142 5.13 -2.14 38.13
CA PRO A 142 3.77 -2.63 37.90
C PRO A 142 3.04 -1.99 36.70
N LYS A 143 3.35 -0.72 36.39
CA LYS A 143 2.78 0.04 35.26
C LYS A 143 3.76 0.30 34.12
N LEU A 144 5.06 0.00 34.26
CA LEU A 144 6.09 0.40 33.29
C LEU A 144 6.69 -0.81 32.57
N TYR A 145 6.60 -0.77 31.24
CA TYR A 145 7.20 -1.76 30.35
C TYR A 145 8.30 -1.12 29.49
N ARG A 146 9.46 -1.76 29.38
CA ARG A 146 10.56 -1.33 28.52
C ARG A 146 10.69 -2.26 27.33
N PHE A 147 10.77 -1.69 26.14
CA PHE A 147 11.09 -2.38 24.90
C PHE A 147 12.49 -2.01 24.43
N ASP A 148 13.39 -3.00 24.39
CA ASP A 148 14.79 -2.82 24.01
C ASP A 148 15.01 -3.30 22.57
N PHE A 149 15.40 -2.38 21.70
CA PHE A 149 15.75 -2.62 20.30
C PHE A 149 17.27 -2.74 20.12
N PRO A 150 17.75 -3.51 19.12
CA PRO A 150 19.15 -3.61 18.80
C PRO A 150 19.70 -2.25 18.34
N SER A 151 21.01 -2.06 18.51
CA SER A 151 21.68 -0.80 18.17
C SER A 151 21.62 -0.43 16.68
N LYS A 152 21.41 -1.41 15.81
CA LYS A 152 21.16 -1.21 14.39
C LYS A 152 19.97 -2.05 13.94
N ILE A 153 18.94 -1.38 13.44
CA ILE A 153 17.76 -2.02 12.87
C ILE A 153 17.90 -1.98 11.34
N ILE A 154 17.80 -3.13 10.69
CA ILE A 154 17.94 -3.24 9.22
C ILE A 154 16.66 -2.74 8.54
N ASP A 155 16.81 -1.86 7.55
CA ASP A 155 15.73 -1.42 6.66
C ASP A 155 15.77 -2.25 5.36
N ALA A 156 15.24 -3.46 5.46
CA ALA A 156 15.33 -4.44 4.38
C ALA A 156 14.54 -4.01 3.12
N GLN A 157 13.50 -3.19 3.29
CA GLN A 157 12.64 -2.72 2.20
C GLN A 157 13.21 -1.51 1.45
N SER A 158 14.25 -0.86 1.99
CA SER A 158 14.77 0.41 1.48
C SER A 158 15.08 0.45 -0.01
N HIS A 159 15.68 -0.61 -0.57
CA HIS A 159 16.01 -0.65 -1.98
C HIS A 159 14.75 -0.80 -2.85
N GLU A 160 13.82 -1.66 -2.45
CA GLU A 160 12.55 -1.84 -3.18
C GLU A 160 11.74 -0.54 -3.18
N ARG A 161 11.59 0.07 -2.00
CA ARG A 161 10.90 1.35 -1.82
C ARG A 161 11.51 2.45 -2.70
N GLY A 162 12.83 2.55 -2.77
CA GLY A 162 13.50 3.54 -3.62
C GLY A 162 13.24 3.36 -5.12
N VAL A 163 13.11 2.12 -5.61
CA VAL A 163 12.75 1.86 -7.02
C VAL A 163 11.27 2.19 -7.27
N GLU A 164 10.38 1.84 -6.34
CA GLU A 164 8.96 2.19 -6.43
C GLU A 164 8.74 3.71 -6.43
N GLU A 165 9.42 4.43 -5.54
CA GLU A 165 9.41 5.90 -5.47
C GLU A 165 9.90 6.52 -6.77
N HIS A 166 11.00 6.03 -7.35
CA HIS A 166 11.51 6.53 -8.62
C HIS A 166 10.48 6.49 -9.77
N TYR A 167 9.79 5.37 -9.94
CA TYR A 167 8.77 5.24 -11.00
C TYR A 167 7.51 6.04 -10.70
N ARG A 168 7.13 6.15 -9.42
CA ARG A 168 6.04 7.02 -8.99
C ARG A 168 6.36 8.48 -9.32
N ASP A 169 7.57 8.92 -9.01
CA ASP A 169 8.03 10.28 -9.26
C ASP A 169 8.09 10.58 -10.76
N ILE A 170 8.55 9.64 -11.59
CA ILE A 170 8.50 9.81 -13.06
C ILE A 170 7.08 10.09 -13.54
N LEU A 171 6.10 9.27 -13.12
CA LEU A 171 4.71 9.45 -13.55
C LEU A 171 4.13 10.77 -13.04
N GLN A 172 4.38 11.10 -11.77
CA GLN A 172 3.89 12.35 -11.16
C GLN A 172 4.50 13.58 -11.83
N ASN A 173 5.80 13.56 -12.12
CA ASN A 173 6.50 14.63 -12.83
C ASN A 173 6.00 14.75 -14.27
N GLU A 174 5.73 13.66 -14.97
CA GLU A 174 5.19 13.70 -16.33
C GLU A 174 3.79 14.32 -16.37
N ILE A 175 2.90 13.91 -15.44
CA ILE A 175 1.57 14.50 -15.28
C ILE A 175 1.69 15.99 -14.95
N GLY A 176 2.53 16.35 -13.97
CA GLY A 176 2.76 17.73 -13.55
C GLY A 176 3.29 18.60 -14.70
N ARG A 177 4.32 18.13 -15.40
CA ARG A 177 4.91 18.82 -16.55
C ARG A 177 3.88 19.07 -17.65
N ASN A 178 3.09 18.06 -18.00
CA ASN A 178 2.08 18.16 -19.05
C ASN A 178 0.92 19.08 -18.65
N LEU A 179 0.61 19.19 -17.36
CA LEU A 179 -0.47 20.05 -16.86
C LEU A 179 -0.04 21.48 -16.59
N PHE A 180 1.22 21.73 -16.21
CA PHE A 180 1.64 23.02 -15.65
C PHE A 180 2.84 23.67 -16.37
N GLU A 181 3.73 22.90 -16.99
CA GLU A 181 5.02 23.42 -17.46
C GLU A 181 5.08 23.68 -18.97
N THR A 182 4.39 22.87 -19.78
CA THR A 182 4.31 23.09 -21.24
C THR A 182 3.57 24.39 -21.56
N PRO A 183 3.77 25.02 -22.74
CA PRO A 183 3.00 26.19 -23.15
C PRO A 183 1.48 25.95 -23.08
N GLU A 184 1.03 24.80 -23.57
CA GLU A 184 -0.36 24.36 -23.49
C GLU A 184 -0.79 24.10 -22.04
N GLY A 185 0.11 23.53 -21.24
CA GLY A 185 -0.08 23.30 -19.80
C GLY A 185 -0.26 24.61 -19.04
N LYS A 186 0.54 25.65 -19.29
CA LYS A 186 0.39 26.96 -18.64
C LYS A 186 -0.95 27.61 -18.98
N ILE A 187 -1.35 27.59 -20.24
CA ILE A 187 -2.67 28.10 -20.66
C ILE A 187 -3.79 27.30 -19.98
N ARG A 188 -3.65 25.98 -19.94
CA ARG A 188 -4.60 25.09 -19.26
C ARG A 188 -4.65 25.36 -17.76
N SER A 189 -3.51 25.55 -17.11
CA SER A 189 -3.39 25.84 -15.68
C SER A 189 -4.07 27.16 -15.32
N GLU A 190 -3.88 28.20 -16.12
CA GLU A 190 -4.57 29.47 -15.92
C GLU A 190 -6.08 29.28 -16.06
N LYS A 191 -6.54 28.56 -17.10
CA LYS A 191 -7.96 28.25 -17.27
C LYS A 191 -8.52 27.43 -16.11
N ILE A 192 -7.79 26.44 -15.60
CA ILE A 192 -8.15 25.65 -14.42
C ILE A 192 -8.33 26.59 -13.22
N TRP A 193 -7.37 27.48 -12.98
CA TRP A 193 -7.41 28.41 -11.85
C TRP A 193 -8.58 29.40 -11.94
N GLN A 194 -8.83 29.96 -13.12
CA GLN A 194 -10.00 30.81 -13.36
C GLN A 194 -11.32 30.05 -13.15
N SER A 195 -11.37 28.79 -13.56
CA SER A 195 -12.54 27.92 -13.34
C SER A 195 -12.78 27.67 -11.85
N PHE A 196 -11.72 27.48 -11.06
CA PHE A 196 -11.84 27.41 -9.60
C PHE A 196 -12.39 28.71 -9.01
N LEU A 197 -11.77 29.85 -9.30
CA LEU A 197 -12.17 31.15 -8.75
C LEU A 197 -13.58 31.57 -9.18
N GLY A 198 -14.00 31.20 -10.39
CA GLY A 198 -15.32 31.51 -10.95
C GLY A 198 -16.46 30.69 -10.34
N ASN A 199 -16.18 29.44 -9.94
CA ASN A 199 -17.21 28.52 -9.46
C ASN A 199 -17.39 28.51 -7.93
N ILE A 200 -16.45 29.09 -7.16
CA ILE A 200 -16.53 29.13 -5.69
C ILE A 200 -17.35 30.31 -5.15
N TYR A 201 -18.11 30.04 -4.09
CA TYR A 201 -18.87 31.02 -3.33
C TYR A 201 -18.91 30.68 -1.84
N VAL A 202 -19.16 31.70 -1.01
CA VAL A 202 -19.35 31.54 0.43
C VAL A 202 -20.73 30.96 0.69
N TRP A 203 -20.79 29.84 1.41
CA TRP A 203 -22.03 29.20 1.84
C TRP A 203 -22.22 29.40 3.35
N ARG A 204 -23.39 29.92 3.75
CA ARG A 204 -23.74 30.18 5.16
C ARG A 204 -22.61 30.84 5.96
N ASP A 205 -22.03 31.89 5.37
CA ASP A 205 -20.99 32.79 5.91
C ASP A 205 -19.60 32.19 6.22
N LEU A 206 -19.52 30.90 6.54
CA LEU A 206 -18.31 30.26 7.08
C LEU A 206 -17.80 29.07 6.27
N PHE A 207 -18.53 28.66 5.24
CA PHE A 207 -18.24 27.46 4.46
C PHE A 207 -18.12 27.77 2.97
N MET A 208 -17.79 26.74 2.20
CA MET A 208 -17.62 26.81 0.76
C MET A 208 -18.75 26.05 0.06
N GLY A 209 -19.30 26.66 -0.98
CA GLY A 209 -20.00 25.95 -2.05
C GLY A 209 -19.26 26.13 -3.38
N TYR A 210 -19.40 25.16 -4.28
CA TYR A 210 -18.93 25.27 -5.65
C TYR A 210 -19.85 24.53 -6.61
N ASN A 211 -19.92 25.03 -7.84
CA ASN A 211 -20.68 24.39 -8.91
C ASN A 211 -19.88 23.27 -9.59
N ALA A 212 -20.59 22.32 -10.20
CA ALA A 212 -19.98 21.34 -11.09
C ALA A 212 -19.38 22.02 -12.32
N ASP A 213 -18.24 21.50 -12.78
CA ASP A 213 -17.55 21.99 -13.95
C ASP A 213 -16.98 20.78 -14.71
N PRO A 214 -17.61 20.35 -15.82
CA PRO A 214 -17.18 19.18 -16.58
C PRO A 214 -15.72 19.24 -17.04
N PHE A 215 -15.19 20.45 -17.28
CA PHE A 215 -13.79 20.62 -17.65
C PHE A 215 -12.86 20.27 -16.48
N LEU A 216 -13.21 20.65 -15.25
CA LEU A 216 -12.47 20.25 -14.07
C LEU A 216 -12.65 18.76 -13.77
N ASP A 217 -13.87 18.22 -13.94
CA ASP A 217 -14.16 16.80 -13.71
C ASP A 217 -13.28 15.88 -14.56
N ASP A 218 -13.15 16.18 -15.86
CA ASP A 218 -12.29 15.44 -16.79
C ASP A 218 -10.81 15.44 -16.38
N ILE A 219 -10.30 16.61 -15.99
CA ILE A 219 -8.90 16.79 -15.59
C ILE A 219 -8.61 16.03 -14.30
N PHE A 220 -9.44 16.19 -13.27
CA PHE A 220 -9.20 15.57 -11.98
C PHE A 220 -9.43 14.06 -12.01
N PHE A 221 -10.36 13.55 -12.84
CA PHE A 221 -10.46 12.12 -13.09
C PHE A 221 -9.17 11.58 -13.73
N THR A 222 -8.62 12.27 -14.74
CA THR A 222 -7.37 11.86 -15.39
C THR A 222 -6.20 11.81 -14.41
N ILE A 223 -6.07 12.83 -13.55
CA ILE A 223 -5.03 12.87 -12.51
C ILE A 223 -5.23 11.72 -11.52
N ALA A 224 -6.45 11.52 -11.03
CA ALA A 224 -6.76 10.46 -10.07
C ALA A 224 -6.50 9.06 -10.65
N TRP A 225 -6.91 8.81 -11.89
CA TRP A 225 -6.62 7.56 -12.59
C TRP A 225 -5.11 7.32 -12.69
N GLY A 226 -4.33 8.34 -13.06
CA GLY A 226 -2.86 8.25 -13.07
C GLY A 226 -2.27 7.92 -11.70
N GLN A 227 -2.78 8.51 -10.62
CA GLN A 227 -2.35 8.19 -9.25
C GLN A 227 -2.68 6.75 -8.87
N ILE A 228 -3.89 6.28 -9.20
CA ILE A 228 -4.32 4.89 -8.95
C ILE A 228 -3.43 3.90 -9.72
N VAL A 229 -3.12 4.16 -10.99
CA VAL A 229 -2.24 3.33 -11.83
C VAL A 229 -0.82 3.24 -11.27
N ALA A 230 -0.31 4.30 -10.62
CA ALA A 230 1.01 4.30 -9.99
C ALA A 230 1.09 3.52 -8.67
N THR A 231 -0.03 3.07 -8.12
CA THR A 231 0.00 2.28 -6.88
C THR A 231 0.50 0.86 -7.14
N PRO A 232 1.34 0.28 -6.26
CA PRO A 232 1.80 -1.11 -6.41
C PRO A 232 0.66 -2.14 -6.51
N GLN A 233 -0.51 -1.79 -5.97
CA GLN A 233 -1.70 -2.64 -5.85
C GLN A 233 -2.58 -2.66 -7.10
N PHE A 234 -2.39 -1.71 -8.04
CA PHE A 234 -3.29 -1.49 -9.19
C PHE A 234 -3.56 -2.77 -10.01
N ASP A 235 -2.49 -3.43 -10.46
CA ASP A 235 -2.51 -4.59 -11.37
C ASP A 235 -2.65 -5.93 -10.63
N SER A 236 -3.16 -5.91 -9.39
CA SER A 236 -3.43 -7.11 -8.58
C SER A 236 -4.34 -8.13 -9.27
N PHE A 237 -5.23 -7.66 -10.15
CA PHE A 237 -6.14 -8.48 -10.94
C PHE A 237 -6.31 -7.91 -12.35
N ASN A 238 -6.65 -8.78 -13.30
CA ASN A 238 -7.07 -8.33 -14.63
C ASN A 238 -8.44 -7.63 -14.52
N GLU A 239 -8.61 -6.53 -15.25
CA GLU A 239 -9.79 -5.65 -15.20
C GLU A 239 -11.13 -6.34 -15.54
N LEU A 240 -11.08 -7.45 -16.30
CA LEU A 240 -12.26 -8.25 -16.67
C LEU A 240 -12.69 -9.23 -15.59
N LYS A 241 -11.85 -9.47 -14.57
CA LYS A 241 -12.21 -10.35 -13.45
C LYS A 241 -13.35 -9.73 -12.66
N LYS A 242 -14.19 -10.59 -12.07
CA LYS A 242 -15.39 -10.15 -11.36
C LYS A 242 -15.27 -10.37 -9.86
N PHE A 243 -15.91 -9.50 -9.10
CA PHE A 243 -16.12 -9.57 -7.65
C PHE A 243 -17.56 -9.20 -7.36
N GLY A 244 -18.33 -10.12 -6.77
CA GLY A 244 -19.76 -9.92 -6.55
C GLY A 244 -20.52 -9.63 -7.85
N GLY A 245 -20.12 -10.28 -8.95
CA GLY A 245 -20.72 -10.09 -10.28
C GLY A 245 -20.24 -8.87 -11.09
N ILE A 246 -19.56 -7.92 -10.46
CA ILE A 246 -19.10 -6.65 -11.05
C ILE A 246 -17.63 -6.77 -11.50
N THR A 247 -17.27 -6.19 -12.64
CA THR A 247 -15.88 -6.21 -13.15
C THR A 247 -14.93 -5.39 -12.29
N TYR A 248 -13.68 -5.84 -12.18
CA TYR A 248 -12.62 -5.18 -11.43
C TYR A 248 -12.34 -3.77 -11.96
N LEU A 249 -12.51 -3.55 -13.27
CA LEU A 249 -12.47 -2.22 -13.89
C LEU A 249 -13.38 -1.21 -13.18
N LYS A 250 -14.65 -1.57 -12.91
CA LYS A 250 -15.61 -0.67 -12.26
C LYS A 250 -15.20 -0.33 -10.82
N TYR A 251 -14.57 -1.27 -10.11
CA TYR A 251 -14.00 -1.01 -8.78
C TYR A 251 -12.80 -0.05 -8.84
N LEU A 252 -11.89 -0.25 -9.80
CA LEU A 252 -10.75 0.66 -10.04
C LEU A 252 -11.24 2.07 -10.37
N MET A 253 -12.23 2.18 -11.27
CA MET A 253 -12.83 3.45 -11.64
C MET A 253 -13.53 4.12 -10.46
N SER A 254 -14.26 3.36 -9.65
CA SER A 254 -14.92 3.92 -8.45
C SER A 254 -13.90 4.48 -7.47
N ALA A 255 -12.77 3.78 -7.26
CA ALA A 255 -11.67 4.30 -6.45
C ALA A 255 -11.05 5.58 -7.05
N ALA A 256 -10.85 5.64 -8.37
CA ALA A 256 -10.35 6.84 -9.04
C ALA A 256 -11.34 8.02 -8.98
N ILE A 257 -12.64 7.77 -9.11
CA ILE A 257 -13.69 8.80 -9.02
C ILE A 257 -13.73 9.42 -7.62
N VAL A 258 -13.72 8.60 -6.56
CA VAL A 258 -13.73 9.17 -5.20
C VAL A 258 -12.43 9.95 -4.90
N VAL A 259 -11.29 9.49 -5.41
CA VAL A 259 -10.02 10.23 -5.32
C VAL A 259 -10.07 11.53 -6.13
N SER A 260 -10.69 11.54 -7.31
CA SER A 260 -10.81 12.76 -8.13
C SER A 260 -11.65 13.82 -7.42
N PHE A 261 -12.72 13.41 -6.74
CA PHE A 261 -13.53 14.31 -5.91
C PHE A 261 -12.69 14.93 -4.79
N ALA A 262 -11.90 14.15 -4.07
CA ALA A 262 -11.01 14.65 -3.02
C ALA A 262 -9.96 15.64 -3.55
N LEU A 263 -9.27 15.29 -4.65
CA LEU A 263 -8.25 16.15 -5.28
C LEU A 263 -8.85 17.47 -5.78
N LYS A 264 -10.01 17.41 -6.45
CA LYS A 264 -10.71 18.60 -6.94
C LYS A 264 -11.17 19.48 -5.78
N HIS A 265 -11.72 18.86 -4.73
CA HIS A 265 -12.20 19.56 -3.54
C HIS A 265 -11.07 20.29 -2.80
N GLU A 266 -9.91 19.65 -2.60
CA GLU A 266 -8.73 20.27 -1.99
C GLU A 266 -8.30 21.54 -2.74
N ARG A 267 -8.37 21.52 -4.08
CA ARG A 267 -8.04 22.70 -4.91
C ARG A 267 -9.09 23.79 -4.84
N PHE A 268 -10.37 23.44 -4.76
CA PHE A 268 -11.44 24.39 -4.48
C PHE A 268 -11.26 25.05 -3.11
N ALA A 269 -10.93 24.29 -2.08
CA ALA A 269 -10.65 24.82 -0.74
C ALA A 269 -9.46 25.78 -0.77
N ALA A 270 -8.37 25.44 -1.45
CA ALA A 270 -7.23 26.34 -1.63
C ALA A 270 -7.63 27.64 -2.35
N ALA A 271 -8.43 27.57 -3.42
CA ALA A 271 -8.94 28.74 -4.13
C ALA A 271 -9.87 29.59 -3.24
N MET A 272 -10.66 28.95 -2.38
CA MET A 272 -11.51 29.61 -1.40
C MET A 272 -10.69 30.46 -0.43
N ASN A 273 -9.61 29.92 0.13
CA ASN A 273 -8.75 30.67 1.04
C ASN A 273 -7.99 31.82 0.35
N VAL A 274 -7.72 31.72 -0.96
CA VAL A 274 -7.16 32.84 -1.72
C VAL A 274 -8.19 33.95 -1.96
N LYS A 275 -9.42 33.58 -2.36
CA LYS A 275 -10.49 34.55 -2.67
C LYS A 275 -11.11 35.16 -1.41
N TYR A 276 -11.18 34.38 -0.33
CA TYR A 276 -11.78 34.73 0.95
C TYR A 276 -10.87 34.28 2.11
N PRO A 277 -9.79 35.03 2.38
CA PRO A 277 -8.77 34.64 3.36
C PRO A 277 -9.27 34.54 4.80
N ASP A 278 -10.39 35.20 5.12
CA ASP A 278 -11.00 35.17 6.46
C ASP A 278 -11.73 33.83 6.76
N ILE A 279 -11.98 32.99 5.75
CA ILE A 279 -12.62 31.70 5.95
C ILE A 279 -11.57 30.68 6.40
N PRO A 280 -11.71 30.09 7.60
CA PRO A 280 -10.75 29.11 8.08
C PRO A 280 -10.73 27.86 7.20
N ARG A 281 -9.53 27.36 6.88
CA ARG A 281 -9.34 26.08 6.18
C ARG A 281 -10.13 24.92 6.79
N GLY A 282 -10.16 24.85 8.12
CA GLY A 282 -10.86 23.81 8.85
C GLY A 282 -12.37 23.80 8.62
N ASN A 283 -12.94 24.86 8.06
CA ASN A 283 -14.35 24.88 7.70
C ASN A 283 -14.63 24.33 6.31
N VAL A 284 -13.63 24.24 5.43
CA VAL A 284 -13.87 23.99 3.99
C VAL A 284 -13.26 22.71 3.46
N LEU A 285 -12.28 22.08 4.14
CA LEU A 285 -11.61 20.86 3.66
C LEU A 285 -12.46 19.59 3.79
N THR A 286 -13.25 19.50 4.86
CA THR A 286 -14.09 18.34 5.17
C THR A 286 -15.55 18.71 4.99
N ILE A 287 -16.25 18.00 4.11
CA ILE A 287 -17.64 18.31 3.77
C ILE A 287 -18.54 17.09 3.96
N SER A 288 -19.83 17.33 4.22
CA SER A 288 -20.85 16.30 4.19
C SER A 288 -21.61 16.28 2.87
N ALA A 289 -22.25 15.16 2.57
CA ALA A 289 -23.23 15.04 1.49
C ALA A 289 -24.32 14.03 1.85
N ASP A 290 -25.44 14.11 1.13
CA ASP A 290 -26.45 13.06 1.15
C ASP A 290 -25.89 11.77 0.55
N ARG A 291 -26.27 10.62 1.12
CA ARG A 291 -25.80 9.31 0.68
C ARG A 291 -26.35 8.94 -0.69
N GLU A 292 -27.66 9.11 -0.92
CA GLU A 292 -28.31 8.67 -2.15
C GLU A 292 -27.89 9.53 -3.34
N GLU A 293 -27.83 10.85 -3.14
CA GLU A 293 -27.32 11.78 -4.15
C GLU A 293 -25.88 11.43 -4.54
N PHE A 294 -25.04 11.06 -3.57
CA PHE A 294 -23.66 10.67 -3.88
C PHE A 294 -23.56 9.35 -4.67
N ILE A 295 -24.44 8.38 -4.39
CA ILE A 295 -24.44 7.14 -5.18
C ILE A 295 -24.94 7.41 -6.60
N ASP A 296 -25.90 8.33 -6.78
CA ASP A 296 -26.33 8.80 -8.10
C ASP A 296 -25.18 9.50 -8.84
N ASP A 297 -24.44 10.39 -8.18
CA ASP A 297 -23.25 11.04 -8.74
C ASP A 297 -22.18 10.02 -9.15
N LEU A 298 -21.92 9.02 -8.30
CA LEU A 298 -20.96 7.95 -8.61
C LEU A 298 -21.42 7.14 -9.83
N TRP A 299 -22.71 6.81 -9.91
CA TRP A 299 -23.30 6.09 -11.03
C TRP A 299 -23.15 6.87 -12.34
N HIS A 300 -23.51 8.15 -12.35
CA HIS A 300 -23.36 9.01 -13.52
C HIS A 300 -21.89 9.18 -13.94
N ALA A 301 -20.99 9.36 -12.98
CA ALA A 301 -19.56 9.45 -13.26
C ALA A 301 -19.00 8.14 -13.84
N LEU A 302 -19.47 6.97 -13.38
CA LEU A 302 -19.07 5.68 -13.96
C LEU A 302 -19.51 5.56 -15.42
N GLU A 303 -20.74 5.98 -15.76
CA GLU A 303 -21.19 5.97 -17.15
C GLU A 303 -20.37 6.93 -18.01
N GLU A 304 -20.22 8.19 -17.59
CA GLU A 304 -19.49 9.23 -18.33
C GLU A 304 -18.02 8.86 -18.59
N PHE A 305 -17.30 8.42 -17.55
CA PHE A 305 -15.89 8.08 -17.68
C PHE A 305 -15.68 6.66 -18.22
N GLY A 306 -16.66 5.78 -18.09
CA GLY A 306 -16.61 4.38 -18.50
C GLY A 306 -16.46 4.19 -20.00
N GLU A 307 -17.09 5.06 -20.80
CA GLU A 307 -17.03 5.01 -22.26
C GLU A 307 -15.61 5.05 -22.83
N ARG A 308 -14.64 5.54 -22.04
CA ARG A 308 -13.22 5.64 -22.43
C ARG A 308 -12.50 4.29 -22.39
N PHE A 309 -13.08 3.28 -21.73
CA PHE A 309 -12.44 1.99 -21.51
C PHE A 309 -13.06 0.90 -22.39
N ALA A 310 -12.22 0.22 -23.16
CA ALA A 310 -12.64 -0.74 -24.20
C ALA A 310 -13.53 -1.90 -23.70
N HIS A 311 -13.50 -2.20 -22.40
CA HIS A 311 -14.24 -3.29 -21.79
C HIS A 311 -15.28 -2.83 -20.76
N TYR A 312 -15.60 -1.54 -20.75
CA TYR A 312 -16.66 -1.03 -19.91
C TYR A 312 -18.01 -1.53 -20.39
N THR A 313 -18.88 -1.82 -19.43
CA THR A 313 -20.28 -2.14 -19.67
C THR A 313 -21.13 -1.22 -18.80
N PRO A 314 -22.33 -0.80 -19.25
CA PRO A 314 -23.20 0.07 -18.47
C PRO A 314 -23.36 -0.41 -17.02
N THR A 315 -23.41 0.54 -16.11
CA THR A 315 -23.56 0.31 -14.68
C THR A 315 -25.01 0.49 -14.28
N SER A 316 -25.56 -0.49 -13.57
CA SER A 316 -26.88 -0.33 -12.94
C SER A 316 -26.75 0.42 -11.61
N ARG A 317 -27.85 1.04 -11.15
CA ARG A 317 -27.86 1.72 -9.85
C ARG A 317 -27.56 0.78 -8.66
N ALA A 318 -27.95 -0.49 -8.76
CA ALA A 318 -27.62 -1.50 -7.75
C ALA A 318 -26.12 -1.84 -7.75
N GLU A 319 -25.49 -1.90 -8.93
CA GLU A 319 -24.03 -2.05 -9.01
C GLU A 319 -23.31 -0.83 -8.43
N ALA A 320 -23.80 0.39 -8.70
CA ALA A 320 -23.24 1.61 -8.12
C ALA A 320 -23.32 1.63 -6.59
N GLU A 321 -24.41 1.14 -5.99
CA GLU A 321 -24.51 1.01 -4.54
C GLU A 321 -23.52 -0.02 -3.97
N GLN A 322 -23.34 -1.16 -4.63
CA GLN A 322 -22.34 -2.15 -4.22
C GLN A 322 -20.91 -1.61 -4.35
N LEU A 323 -20.62 -0.87 -5.42
CA LEU A 323 -19.35 -0.18 -5.63
C LEU A 323 -19.09 0.85 -4.53
N PHE A 324 -20.09 1.71 -4.23
CA PHE A 324 -20.05 2.66 -3.12
C PHE A 324 -19.68 1.95 -1.82
N LYS A 325 -20.43 0.92 -1.40
CA LYS A 325 -20.16 0.17 -0.16
C LYS A 325 -18.75 -0.44 -0.09
N THR A 326 -18.14 -0.69 -1.25
CA THR A 326 -16.80 -1.28 -1.34
C THR A 326 -15.70 -0.22 -1.23
N VAL A 327 -15.89 0.97 -1.80
CA VAL A 327 -14.88 2.05 -1.79
C VAL A 327 -15.01 3.02 -0.60
N THR A 328 -16.09 2.93 0.17
CA THR A 328 -16.35 3.76 1.35
C THR A 328 -16.16 2.99 2.65
N LEU A 329 -15.82 3.68 3.74
CA LEU A 329 -15.84 3.09 5.08
C LEU A 329 -17.24 3.22 5.67
N ASN A 330 -17.85 2.09 6.04
CA ASN A 330 -19.17 2.01 6.64
C ASN A 330 -19.18 1.01 7.79
N ARG A 331 -20.31 0.87 8.49
CA ARG A 331 -20.42 -0.06 9.63
C ARG A 331 -20.25 -1.53 9.22
N GLU A 332 -20.72 -1.91 8.03
CA GLU A 332 -20.63 -3.29 7.54
C GLU A 332 -19.18 -3.72 7.30
N ASN A 333 -18.33 -2.78 6.87
CA ASN A 333 -16.93 -3.04 6.53
C ASN A 333 -15.91 -2.44 7.52
N VAL A 334 -16.32 -1.87 8.66
CA VAL A 334 -15.42 -1.20 9.63
C VAL A 334 -14.22 -2.03 10.07
N ALA A 335 -14.37 -3.36 10.16
CA ALA A 335 -13.23 -4.23 10.49
C ALA A 335 -12.16 -4.37 9.39
N VAL A 336 -12.39 -3.86 8.17
CA VAL A 336 -11.35 -3.64 7.15
C VAL A 336 -10.35 -2.61 7.67
N ALA A 337 -10.85 -1.56 8.31
CA ALA A 337 -10.04 -0.49 8.90
C ALA A 337 -9.60 -0.77 10.34
N SER A 338 -9.97 -1.90 10.96
CA SER A 338 -9.69 -2.12 12.40
C SER A 338 -8.27 -2.54 12.76
N ARG A 339 -7.41 -2.82 11.76
CA ARG A 339 -6.01 -3.16 12.01
C ARG A 339 -5.18 -1.91 12.33
N PRO A 340 -4.10 -2.03 13.10
CA PRO A 340 -3.19 -0.91 13.31
C PRO A 340 -2.73 -0.30 11.99
N HIS A 341 -2.85 1.02 11.87
CA HIS A 341 -2.46 1.78 10.68
C HIS A 341 -3.24 1.42 9.39
N ALA A 342 -4.41 0.77 9.49
CA ALA A 342 -5.23 0.49 8.32
C ALA A 342 -5.61 1.77 7.54
N PRO A 343 -5.80 1.69 6.22
CA PRO A 343 -6.14 2.85 5.41
C PRO A 343 -7.56 3.35 5.74
N LEU A 344 -7.70 4.67 5.83
CA LEU A 344 -9.01 5.34 5.82
C LEU A 344 -9.30 5.76 4.37
N PRO A 345 -10.46 5.40 3.77
CA PRO A 345 -10.82 5.86 2.45
C PRO A 345 -11.33 7.31 2.48
N VAL A 346 -11.43 7.92 1.29
CA VAL A 346 -11.85 9.32 1.14
C VAL A 346 -13.32 9.59 1.46
N ILE A 347 -14.13 8.53 1.60
CA ILE A 347 -15.54 8.64 1.98
C ILE A 347 -15.81 7.78 3.21
N VAL A 348 -16.37 8.41 4.23
CA VAL A 348 -16.83 7.74 5.46
C VAL A 348 -18.34 7.89 5.55
N GLU A 349 -19.06 6.78 5.62
CA GLU A 349 -20.49 6.80 5.89
C GLU A 349 -20.70 7.27 7.32
N PHE A 350 -21.35 8.42 7.49
CA PHE A 350 -21.58 9.00 8.81
C PHE A 350 -22.86 8.46 9.40
N ALA A 351 -23.96 8.53 8.65
CA ALA A 351 -25.24 7.95 9.01
C ALA A 351 -25.84 7.22 7.79
N SER A 352 -26.92 6.47 8.00
CA SER A 352 -27.65 5.78 6.94
C SER A 352 -28.09 6.70 5.78
N THR A 353 -28.21 8.01 6.04
CA THR A 353 -28.61 9.02 5.05
C THR A 353 -27.49 9.95 4.60
N SER A 354 -26.29 9.88 5.19
CA SER A 354 -25.26 10.89 4.92
C SER A 354 -23.83 10.38 5.04
N ILE A 355 -22.96 11.02 4.28
CA ILE A 355 -21.53 10.73 4.23
C ILE A 355 -20.71 11.95 4.61
N VAL A 356 -19.47 11.71 5.02
CA VAL A 356 -18.41 12.71 5.11
C VAL A 356 -17.38 12.41 4.04
N LYS A 357 -17.04 13.42 3.24
CA LYS A 357 -15.97 13.38 2.25
C LYS A 357 -14.73 14.02 2.89
N VAL A 358 -13.65 13.27 2.92
CA VAL A 358 -12.35 13.69 3.46
C VAL A 358 -11.33 13.76 2.33
N VAL A 359 -10.42 14.72 2.41
CA VAL A 359 -9.28 14.82 1.48
C VAL A 359 -8.12 13.91 1.91
N SER A 360 -8.08 13.58 3.19
CA SER A 360 -7.20 12.60 3.82
C SER A 360 -7.59 11.19 3.39
N GLY A 361 -6.60 10.32 3.18
CA GLY A 361 -6.84 8.93 2.76
C GLY A 361 -6.75 8.63 1.26
N ARG A 362 -6.73 9.65 0.39
CA ARG A 362 -6.61 9.48 -1.07
C ARG A 362 -5.42 8.63 -1.51
N ALA A 363 -4.29 8.76 -0.81
CA ALA A 363 -3.05 8.05 -1.12
C ALA A 363 -3.14 6.52 -0.91
N ARG A 364 -4.08 6.05 -0.07
CA ARG A 364 -4.22 4.63 0.30
C ARG A 364 -5.59 4.05 -0.06
N GLN A 365 -6.32 4.71 -0.96
CA GLN A 365 -7.63 4.26 -1.44
C GLN A 365 -7.57 2.87 -2.09
N MET A 366 -6.48 2.57 -2.81
CA MET A 366 -6.30 1.25 -3.45
C MET A 366 -6.06 0.12 -2.45
N GLU A 367 -5.34 0.41 -1.35
CA GLU A 367 -5.14 -0.54 -0.27
C GLU A 367 -6.48 -0.87 0.40
N PHE A 368 -7.27 0.16 0.71
CA PHE A 368 -8.62 0.00 1.27
C PHE A 368 -9.51 -0.83 0.33
N LEU A 369 -9.52 -0.52 -0.97
CA LEU A 369 -10.31 -1.26 -1.96
C LEU A 369 -9.96 -2.75 -1.96
N LEU A 370 -8.68 -3.12 -2.00
CA LEU A 370 -8.28 -4.53 -2.04
C LEU A 370 -8.66 -5.29 -0.78
N ASP A 371 -8.53 -4.67 0.40
CA ASP A 371 -8.95 -5.30 1.65
C ASP A 371 -10.48 -5.42 1.74
N SER A 372 -11.21 -4.42 1.24
CA SER A 372 -12.67 -4.46 1.12
C SER A 372 -13.13 -5.60 0.19
N LEU A 373 -12.51 -5.75 -0.98
CA LEU A 373 -12.78 -6.84 -1.92
C LEU A 373 -12.46 -8.21 -1.31
N ARG A 374 -11.31 -8.34 -0.62
CA ARG A 374 -10.89 -9.59 0.02
C ARG A 374 -11.89 -10.03 1.08
N ARG A 375 -12.44 -9.07 1.85
CA ARG A 375 -13.43 -9.35 2.88
C ARG A 375 -14.80 -9.67 2.32
N ASN A 376 -15.32 -8.83 1.43
CA ASN A 376 -16.71 -8.90 0.97
C ASN A 376 -16.91 -10.00 -0.09
N PHE A 377 -15.86 -10.35 -0.84
CA PHE A 377 -15.92 -11.30 -1.96
C PHE A 377 -14.80 -12.35 -1.87
N GLN A 378 -14.64 -12.97 -0.69
CA GLN A 378 -13.52 -13.89 -0.41
C GLN A 378 -13.38 -15.01 -1.45
N SER A 379 -14.49 -15.63 -1.87
CA SER A 379 -14.48 -16.69 -2.89
C SER A 379 -13.95 -16.21 -4.24
N ASP A 380 -14.45 -15.06 -4.72
CA ASP A 380 -14.00 -14.46 -5.98
C ASP A 380 -12.53 -14.05 -5.90
N TYR A 381 -12.12 -13.48 -4.76
CA TYR A 381 -10.74 -13.08 -4.49
C TYR A 381 -9.79 -14.27 -4.58
N SER A 382 -10.05 -15.35 -3.85
CA SER A 382 -9.24 -16.58 -3.89
C SER A 382 -9.25 -17.22 -5.28
N SER A 383 -10.39 -17.20 -5.99
CA SER A 383 -10.47 -17.74 -7.34
C SER A 383 -9.61 -16.95 -8.34
N ASN A 384 -9.71 -15.61 -8.31
CA ASN A 384 -9.01 -14.70 -9.20
C ASN A 384 -7.48 -14.68 -8.95
N GLN A 385 -7.05 -14.95 -7.71
CA GLN A 385 -5.62 -15.08 -7.37
C GLN A 385 -4.90 -16.18 -8.15
N ARG A 386 -5.59 -17.28 -8.51
CA ARG A 386 -4.99 -18.41 -9.25
C ARG A 386 -4.44 -18.02 -10.63
N GLY A 387 -4.92 -16.93 -11.23
CA GLY A 387 -4.45 -16.45 -12.54
C GLY A 387 -3.22 -15.53 -12.50
N ARG A 388 -2.79 -15.10 -11.30
CA ARG A 388 -1.76 -14.07 -11.14
C ARG A 388 -0.38 -14.53 -11.59
N GLU A 389 -0.02 -15.78 -11.27
CA GLU A 389 1.27 -16.35 -11.67
C GLU A 389 1.40 -16.43 -13.19
N ALA A 390 0.37 -16.94 -13.88
CA ALA A 390 0.32 -16.96 -15.35
C ALA A 390 0.39 -15.55 -15.96
N SER A 391 -0.14 -14.54 -15.27
CA SER A 391 -0.01 -13.13 -15.68
C SER A 391 1.46 -12.68 -15.61
N LEU A 392 2.13 -12.96 -14.49
CA LEU A 392 3.54 -12.62 -14.29
C LEU A 392 4.45 -13.37 -15.27
N GLN A 393 4.17 -14.65 -15.54
CA GLN A 393 4.86 -15.46 -16.56
C GLN A 393 4.80 -14.79 -17.94
N ARG A 394 3.62 -14.32 -18.37
CA ARG A 394 3.44 -13.62 -19.66
C ARG A 394 4.17 -12.29 -19.71
N ALA A 395 4.07 -11.48 -18.65
CA ALA A 395 4.76 -10.19 -18.57
C ALA A 395 6.28 -10.36 -18.65
N LEU A 396 6.82 -11.31 -17.88
CA LEU A 396 8.25 -11.62 -17.86
C LEU A 396 8.73 -12.19 -19.19
N THR A 397 7.97 -13.09 -19.82
CA THR A 397 8.28 -13.63 -21.14
C THR A 397 8.31 -12.53 -22.20
N GLY A 398 7.28 -11.69 -22.26
CA GLY A 398 7.21 -10.59 -23.23
C GLY A 398 8.34 -9.59 -23.04
N PHE A 399 8.67 -9.24 -21.79
CA PHE A 399 9.76 -8.32 -21.50
C PHE A 399 11.13 -8.93 -21.85
N LEU A 400 11.39 -10.20 -21.49
CA LEU A 400 12.60 -10.92 -21.88
C LEU A 400 12.78 -10.96 -23.40
N GLN A 401 11.73 -11.29 -24.16
CA GLN A 401 11.78 -11.32 -25.62
C GLN A 401 11.96 -9.93 -26.24
N SER A 402 11.44 -8.87 -25.59
CA SER A 402 11.73 -7.50 -26.00
C SER A 402 13.20 -7.10 -25.80
N MET A 403 13.85 -7.66 -24.78
CA MET A 403 15.29 -7.46 -24.53
C MET A 403 16.15 -8.34 -25.44
N PHE A 404 15.79 -9.61 -25.57
CA PHE A 404 16.58 -10.65 -26.24
C PHE A 404 15.67 -11.36 -27.27
N PRO A 405 15.62 -10.88 -28.53
CA PRO A 405 14.65 -11.39 -29.51
C PRO A 405 14.72 -12.90 -29.78
N ASP A 406 15.92 -13.49 -29.69
CA ASP A 406 16.15 -14.92 -29.97
C ASP A 406 15.95 -15.83 -28.74
N VAL A 407 15.55 -15.27 -27.59
CA VAL A 407 15.37 -16.05 -26.37
C VAL A 407 14.19 -17.00 -26.47
N ILE A 408 14.42 -18.25 -26.08
CA ILE A 408 13.41 -19.29 -26.05
C ILE A 408 12.85 -19.39 -24.63
N CYS A 409 11.58 -19.02 -24.46
CA CYS A 409 10.88 -19.13 -23.18
C CYS A 409 10.00 -20.40 -23.10
N ARG A 410 9.99 -21.07 -21.95
CA ARG A 410 9.12 -22.21 -21.63
C ARG A 410 8.58 -22.06 -20.20
N THR A 411 7.30 -22.35 -19.98
CA THR A 411 6.68 -22.23 -18.66
C THR A 411 6.31 -23.58 -18.05
N ASN A 412 6.21 -23.62 -16.72
CA ASN A 412 5.69 -24.76 -15.95
C ASN A 412 6.43 -26.08 -16.25
N ILE A 413 7.76 -26.06 -16.19
CA ILE A 413 8.59 -27.24 -16.42
C ILE A 413 8.74 -28.03 -15.12
N LYS A 414 8.35 -29.31 -15.14
CA LYS A 414 8.50 -30.21 -13.98
C LYS A 414 9.86 -30.89 -14.02
N LEU A 415 10.68 -30.67 -12.99
CA LEU A 415 11.92 -31.40 -12.79
C LEU A 415 11.61 -32.77 -12.19
N ARG A 416 12.21 -33.81 -12.77
CA ARG A 416 11.96 -35.19 -12.39
C ARG A 416 13.26 -35.93 -12.14
N TYR A 417 13.22 -36.83 -11.16
CA TYR A 417 14.25 -37.81 -10.90
C TYR A 417 13.59 -39.17 -10.66
N GLN A 418 14.04 -40.20 -11.39
CA GLN A 418 13.49 -41.56 -11.33
C GLN A 418 11.94 -41.60 -11.44
N GLY A 419 11.37 -40.79 -12.33
CA GLY A 419 9.92 -40.70 -12.57
C GLY A 419 9.13 -39.83 -11.58
N ARG A 420 9.67 -39.54 -10.39
CA ARG A 420 9.06 -38.65 -9.39
C ARG A 420 9.28 -37.18 -9.75
N VAL A 421 8.26 -36.35 -9.56
CA VAL A 421 8.38 -34.89 -9.66
C VAL A 421 9.04 -34.37 -8.38
N LEU A 422 10.14 -33.64 -8.53
CA LEU A 422 10.85 -33.02 -7.41
C LEU A 422 10.30 -31.62 -7.13
N THR A 423 10.26 -30.78 -8.16
CA THR A 423 9.74 -29.42 -8.14
C THR A 423 9.34 -28.99 -9.55
N ASP A 424 8.67 -27.86 -9.66
CA ASP A 424 8.47 -27.11 -10.90
C ASP A 424 9.42 -25.91 -11.02
N VAL A 425 9.56 -25.46 -12.26
CA VAL A 425 10.22 -24.22 -12.67
C VAL A 425 9.19 -23.43 -13.47
N ASP A 426 8.77 -22.29 -12.92
CA ASP A 426 7.65 -21.51 -13.44
C ASP A 426 7.95 -20.95 -14.84
N LEU A 427 9.18 -20.47 -15.05
CA LEU A 427 9.67 -20.00 -16.35
C LEU A 427 11.12 -20.42 -16.57
N VAL A 428 11.43 -20.78 -17.81
CA VAL A 428 12.78 -21.06 -18.30
C VAL A 428 13.03 -20.16 -19.48
N ALA A 429 14.16 -19.46 -19.50
CA ALA A 429 14.61 -18.68 -20.64
C ALA A 429 15.97 -19.21 -21.12
N PHE A 430 16.08 -19.45 -22.42
CA PHE A 430 17.31 -19.96 -23.03
C PHE A 430 17.76 -19.05 -24.17
N ASP A 431 18.98 -18.52 -24.06
CA ASP A 431 19.65 -17.79 -25.12
C ASP A 431 20.46 -18.76 -26.00
N PRO A 432 20.04 -19.04 -27.24
CA PRO A 432 20.75 -19.96 -28.13
C PRO A 432 22.09 -19.41 -28.62
N ILE A 433 22.32 -18.08 -28.56
CA ILE A 433 23.54 -17.44 -29.06
C ILE A 433 24.71 -17.72 -28.10
N TYR A 434 24.48 -17.49 -26.80
CA TYR A 434 25.52 -17.63 -25.78
C TYR A 434 25.44 -18.94 -24.98
N GLY A 435 24.33 -19.68 -25.10
CA GLY A 435 24.06 -20.88 -24.33
C GLY A 435 23.68 -20.58 -22.88
N ASP A 436 23.04 -19.44 -22.63
CA ASP A 436 22.60 -19.03 -21.29
C ASP A 436 21.25 -19.65 -20.97
N LEU A 437 21.20 -20.48 -19.92
CA LEU A 437 19.95 -21.03 -19.40
C LEU A 437 19.62 -20.36 -18.07
N MET A 438 18.48 -19.68 -17.99
CA MET A 438 17.93 -19.12 -16.75
C MET A 438 16.69 -19.86 -16.31
N LEU A 439 16.67 -20.26 -15.05
CA LEU A 439 15.54 -20.93 -14.38
C LEU A 439 14.90 -19.94 -13.42
N PHE A 440 13.61 -19.68 -13.57
CA PHE A 440 12.86 -18.72 -12.78
C PHE A 440 11.88 -19.41 -11.85
N GLN A 441 11.93 -19.05 -10.57
CA GLN A 441 10.82 -19.22 -9.64
C GLN A 441 10.10 -17.88 -9.49
N LEU A 442 8.80 -17.88 -9.72
CA LEU A 442 7.94 -16.73 -9.56
C LEU A 442 7.19 -16.82 -8.23
N LYS A 443 7.02 -15.69 -7.56
CA LYS A 443 6.26 -15.61 -6.31
C LYS A 443 5.36 -14.39 -6.33
N HIS A 444 4.05 -14.60 -6.23
CA HIS A 444 3.08 -13.51 -6.22
C HIS A 444 2.51 -13.31 -4.81
N GLN A 445 3.26 -12.64 -3.95
CA GLN A 445 2.81 -12.26 -2.60
C GLN A 445 1.93 -11.01 -2.66
N ASP A 446 0.90 -10.94 -1.81
CA ASP A 446 0.18 -9.68 -1.56
C ASP A 446 1.05 -8.79 -0.66
N THR A 447 1.08 -7.48 -0.94
CA THR A 447 1.69 -6.49 -0.06
C THR A 447 1.02 -6.57 1.33
N PRO A 448 1.79 -6.74 2.43
CA PRO A 448 1.23 -6.70 3.77
C PRO A 448 0.79 -5.28 4.17
N GLY A 449 1.23 -4.25 3.43
CA GLY A 449 0.98 -2.86 3.79
C GLY A 449 1.70 -2.55 5.11
N PRO A 450 1.10 -1.77 6.03
CA PRO A 450 1.68 -1.51 7.34
C PRO A 450 1.40 -2.61 8.39
N ASP A 451 0.71 -3.70 8.01
CA ASP A 451 0.35 -4.81 8.89
C ASP A 451 1.58 -5.69 9.16
N LEU A 452 2.28 -5.39 10.27
CA LEU A 452 3.50 -6.09 10.65
C LEU A 452 3.23 -7.57 10.95
N LYS A 453 2.04 -7.91 11.45
CA LYS A 453 1.67 -9.31 11.68
C LYS A 453 1.55 -10.08 10.37
N ALA A 454 0.94 -9.49 9.35
CA ALA A 454 0.91 -10.06 8.01
C ALA A 454 2.33 -10.20 7.43
N GLU A 455 3.20 -9.21 7.63
CA GLU A 455 4.61 -9.26 7.22
C GLU A 455 5.36 -10.42 7.92
N ASN A 456 5.28 -10.49 9.25
CA ASN A 456 5.96 -11.49 10.08
C ASN A 456 5.55 -12.93 9.79
N SER A 457 4.34 -13.14 9.28
CA SER A 457 3.87 -14.48 8.89
C SER A 457 4.23 -14.84 7.44
N ARG A 458 4.21 -13.86 6.52
CA ARG A 458 4.45 -14.10 5.09
C ARG A 458 5.92 -14.17 4.73
N MET A 459 6.76 -13.29 5.29
CA MET A 459 8.17 -13.18 4.90
C MET A 459 8.99 -14.44 5.25
N PRO A 460 8.89 -15.04 6.46
CA PRO A 460 9.58 -16.29 6.76
C PRO A 460 9.09 -17.47 5.93
N ARG A 461 7.79 -17.50 5.58
CA ARG A 461 7.22 -18.52 4.70
C ARG A 461 7.79 -18.39 3.29
N PHE A 462 7.80 -17.18 2.73
CA PHE A 462 8.40 -16.90 1.44
C PHE A 462 9.86 -17.35 1.40
N LEU A 463 10.65 -16.98 2.41
CA LEU A 463 12.06 -17.37 2.50
C LEU A 463 12.23 -18.88 2.48
N ARG A 464 11.48 -19.61 3.31
CA ARG A 464 11.52 -21.08 3.38
C ARG A 464 11.20 -21.73 2.04
N GLU A 465 10.09 -21.32 1.40
CA GLU A 465 9.68 -21.87 0.10
C GLU A 465 10.72 -21.61 -0.99
N CYS A 466 11.39 -20.45 -0.95
CA CYS A 466 12.45 -20.12 -1.88
C CYS A 466 13.73 -20.92 -1.63
N SER A 467 14.15 -21.08 -0.37
CA SER A 467 15.32 -21.89 -0.01
C SER A 467 15.11 -23.36 -0.36
N GLU A 468 13.96 -23.95 -0.01
CA GLU A 468 13.62 -25.33 -0.38
C GLU A 468 13.65 -25.55 -1.90
N TRP A 469 13.13 -24.59 -2.67
CA TRP A 469 13.21 -24.66 -4.13
C TRP A 469 14.66 -24.60 -4.65
N LEU A 470 15.47 -23.67 -4.12
CA LEU A 470 16.87 -23.52 -4.53
C LEU A 470 17.68 -24.77 -4.26
N ASP A 471 17.49 -25.41 -3.10
CA ASP A 471 18.17 -26.64 -2.71
C ASP A 471 17.77 -27.79 -3.64
N VAL A 472 16.47 -28.00 -3.87
CA VAL A 472 15.97 -29.06 -4.77
C VAL A 472 16.48 -28.87 -6.21
N VAL A 473 16.53 -27.63 -6.71
CA VAL A 473 17.05 -27.35 -8.05
C VAL A 473 18.57 -27.54 -8.10
N ALA A 474 19.31 -27.14 -7.07
CA ALA A 474 20.76 -27.34 -6.99
C ALA A 474 21.13 -28.83 -7.02
N ASP A 475 20.44 -29.64 -6.21
CA ASP A 475 20.63 -31.09 -6.16
C ASP A 475 20.31 -31.75 -7.50
N TRP A 476 19.18 -31.36 -8.13
CA TRP A 476 18.81 -31.89 -9.43
C TRP A 476 19.85 -31.54 -10.51
N LEU A 477 20.31 -30.28 -10.56
CA LEU A 477 21.34 -29.82 -11.49
C LEU A 477 22.67 -30.57 -11.29
N GLY A 478 23.03 -30.92 -10.04
CA GLY A 478 24.23 -31.71 -9.74
C GLY A 478 24.20 -33.13 -10.32
N THR A 479 23.01 -33.65 -10.64
CA THR A 479 22.83 -35.00 -11.23
C THR A 479 22.53 -34.99 -12.73
N ALA A 480 22.22 -33.82 -13.30
CA ALA A 480 21.75 -33.69 -14.67
C ALA A 480 22.93 -33.46 -15.64
N ASP A 481 23.08 -34.33 -16.63
CA ASP A 481 23.97 -34.08 -17.77
C ASP A 481 23.32 -33.15 -18.81
N GLU A 482 24.09 -32.70 -19.81
CA GLU A 482 23.59 -31.80 -20.86
C GLU A 482 22.41 -32.39 -21.64
N THR A 483 22.33 -33.72 -21.78
CA THR A 483 21.20 -34.39 -22.45
C THR A 483 19.94 -34.32 -21.60
N ILE A 484 20.05 -34.57 -20.29
CA ILE A 484 18.97 -34.42 -19.32
C ILE A 484 18.47 -32.98 -19.31
N LEU A 485 19.37 -32.00 -19.24
CA LEU A 485 19.02 -30.58 -19.25
C LEU A 485 18.26 -30.21 -20.53
N ARG A 486 18.80 -30.54 -21.70
CA ARG A 486 18.17 -30.25 -23.00
C ARG A 486 16.77 -30.86 -23.10
N ASN A 487 16.61 -32.11 -22.65
CA ASN A 487 15.34 -32.82 -22.69
C ASN A 487 14.32 -32.23 -21.69
N ALA A 488 14.74 -31.98 -20.45
CA ALA A 488 13.87 -31.44 -19.40
C ALA A 488 13.32 -30.07 -19.79
N PHE A 489 14.18 -29.18 -20.32
CA PHE A 489 13.82 -27.82 -20.70
C PHE A 489 13.32 -27.69 -22.16
N ARG A 490 13.22 -28.81 -22.88
CA ARG A 490 12.68 -28.87 -24.25
C ARG A 490 13.42 -27.92 -25.20
N LEU A 491 14.75 -27.89 -25.10
CA LEU A 491 15.60 -27.03 -25.92
C LEU A 491 15.84 -27.64 -27.31
N PRO A 492 16.18 -26.82 -28.33
CA PRO A 492 16.46 -27.31 -29.68
C PRO A 492 17.55 -28.40 -29.72
N ARG A 493 17.47 -29.30 -30.71
CA ARG A 493 18.53 -30.29 -30.94
C ARG A 493 19.87 -29.60 -31.22
N GLY A 494 20.93 -30.06 -30.58
CA GLY A 494 22.27 -29.46 -30.71
C GLY A 494 22.48 -28.15 -29.95
N ALA A 495 21.49 -27.67 -29.20
CA ALA A 495 21.67 -26.53 -28.30
C ALA A 495 22.76 -26.85 -27.27
N LYS A 496 23.75 -25.96 -27.16
CA LYS A 496 24.84 -26.05 -26.18
C LYS A 496 24.49 -25.21 -24.96
N ILE A 497 24.60 -25.80 -23.77
CA ILE A 497 24.36 -25.09 -22.52
C ILE A 497 25.71 -24.68 -21.94
N SER A 498 26.02 -23.39 -21.98
CA SER A 498 27.28 -22.83 -21.46
C SER A 498 27.20 -22.53 -19.97
N ARG A 499 26.03 -22.13 -19.47
CA ARG A 499 25.82 -21.76 -18.06
C ARG A 499 24.36 -21.89 -17.66
N VAL A 500 24.14 -22.23 -16.39
CA VAL A 500 22.82 -22.30 -15.77
C VAL A 500 22.76 -21.30 -14.63
N ARG A 501 21.74 -20.44 -14.62
CA ARG A 501 21.49 -19.44 -13.58
C ARG A 501 20.08 -19.64 -13.00
N LYS A 502 19.91 -19.33 -11.72
CA LYS A 502 18.64 -19.39 -11.00
C LYS A 502 18.21 -17.97 -10.64
N LEU A 503 16.94 -17.66 -10.85
CA LEU A 503 16.34 -16.38 -10.53
C LEU A 503 15.07 -16.57 -9.72
N ILE A 504 14.94 -15.85 -8.61
CA ILE A 504 13.67 -15.70 -7.91
C ILE A 504 13.11 -14.32 -8.25
N VAL A 505 11.94 -14.28 -8.89
CA VAL A 505 11.25 -13.01 -9.20
C VAL A 505 9.96 -12.95 -8.40
N ALA A 506 9.97 -12.13 -7.37
CA ALA A 506 8.77 -11.83 -6.60
C ALA A 506 7.98 -10.71 -7.26
N ARG A 507 6.64 -10.74 -7.18
CA ARG A 507 5.83 -9.58 -7.58
C ARG A 507 6.15 -8.38 -6.68
N HIS A 508 6.14 -8.60 -5.38
CA HIS A 508 6.51 -7.65 -4.32
C HIS A 508 7.37 -8.38 -3.27
N HIS A 509 8.22 -7.64 -2.54
CA HIS A 509 8.92 -8.13 -1.35
C HIS A 509 9.86 -9.32 -1.58
N ALA A 510 10.95 -9.07 -2.31
CA ALA A 510 12.06 -10.02 -2.47
C ALA A 510 13.15 -9.86 -1.38
N TYR A 511 13.13 -8.76 -0.62
CA TYR A 511 14.09 -8.47 0.45
C TYR A 511 14.26 -9.54 1.53
N PRO A 512 13.32 -10.47 1.83
CA PRO A 512 13.62 -11.54 2.80
C PRO A 512 14.77 -12.45 2.36
N LEU A 513 15.10 -12.47 1.06
CA LEU A 513 16.27 -13.17 0.54
C LEU A 513 17.58 -12.39 0.75
N ALA A 514 17.52 -11.13 1.19
CA ALA A 514 18.70 -10.37 1.56
C ALA A 514 19.32 -10.96 2.84
N GLY A 515 20.61 -11.23 2.80
CA GLY A 515 21.34 -11.80 3.94
C GLY A 515 21.29 -13.33 4.04
N THR A 516 20.54 -14.02 3.16
CA THR A 516 20.67 -15.48 3.06
C THR A 516 21.86 -15.89 2.22
N SER A 517 22.42 -17.06 2.52
CA SER A 517 23.49 -17.66 1.72
C SER A 517 22.90 -18.18 0.41
N ILE A 518 22.90 -17.33 -0.62
CA ILE A 518 22.57 -17.72 -1.98
C ILE A 518 23.85 -17.92 -2.79
N ASP A 519 23.90 -19.00 -3.57
CA ASP A 519 25.08 -19.34 -4.38
C ASP A 519 25.33 -18.34 -5.51
N GLU A 520 26.54 -18.37 -6.09
CA GLU A 520 26.96 -17.41 -7.11
C GLU A 520 26.13 -17.46 -8.41
N ASN A 521 25.43 -18.56 -8.66
CA ASN A 521 24.56 -18.74 -9.81
C ASN A 521 23.10 -18.38 -9.51
N THR A 522 22.80 -17.80 -8.34
CA THR A 522 21.46 -17.39 -7.93
C THR A 522 21.36 -15.87 -7.78
N ALA A 523 20.27 -15.29 -8.30
CA ALA A 523 19.88 -13.92 -8.01
C ALA A 523 18.39 -13.81 -7.67
N TYR A 524 17.98 -12.70 -7.08
CA TYR A 524 16.58 -12.39 -6.82
C TYR A 524 16.28 -10.93 -7.14
N ALA A 525 15.01 -10.64 -7.41
CA ALA A 525 14.51 -9.29 -7.61
C ALA A 525 12.99 -9.25 -7.40
N THR A 526 12.45 -8.07 -7.11
CA THR A 526 11.04 -7.81 -7.42
C THR A 526 10.84 -7.64 -8.92
N TRP A 527 9.60 -7.78 -9.40
CA TRP A 527 9.25 -7.53 -10.80
C TRP A 527 9.70 -6.13 -11.25
N LEU A 528 9.48 -5.11 -10.41
CA LEU A 528 9.86 -3.74 -10.73
C LEU A 528 11.38 -3.56 -10.80
N GLN A 529 12.13 -4.17 -9.87
CA GLN A 529 13.59 -4.17 -9.93
C GLN A 529 14.13 -4.89 -11.17
N PHE A 530 13.54 -6.03 -11.54
CA PHE A 530 13.88 -6.77 -12.75
C PHE A 530 13.61 -5.94 -14.01
N TYR A 531 12.44 -5.31 -14.08
CA TYR A 531 12.07 -4.42 -15.17
C TYR A 531 13.04 -3.24 -15.28
N ASN A 532 13.35 -2.59 -14.16
CA ASN A 532 14.29 -1.48 -14.09
C ASN A 532 15.69 -1.88 -14.59
N ALA A 533 16.22 -3.01 -14.11
CA ALA A 533 17.51 -3.54 -14.55
C ALA A 533 17.54 -3.73 -16.08
N GLY A 534 16.49 -4.33 -16.64
CA GLY A 534 16.36 -4.48 -18.10
C GLY A 534 16.31 -3.14 -18.84
N ARG A 535 15.54 -2.16 -18.36
CA ARG A 535 15.46 -0.82 -18.95
C ARG A 535 16.79 -0.08 -18.91
N VAL A 536 17.51 -0.13 -17.79
CA VAL A 536 18.85 0.45 -17.66
C VAL A 536 19.83 -0.21 -18.62
N MET A 537 19.78 -1.54 -18.77
CA MET A 537 20.62 -2.25 -19.73
C MET A 537 20.31 -1.87 -21.17
N ILE A 538 19.04 -1.79 -21.57
CA ILE A 538 18.65 -1.33 -22.91
C ILE A 538 19.25 0.06 -23.18
N ALA A 539 19.10 0.98 -22.23
CA ALA A 539 19.58 2.35 -22.37
C ALA A 539 21.11 2.46 -22.44
N ARG A 540 21.85 1.67 -21.66
CA ARG A 540 23.32 1.78 -21.56
C ARG A 540 24.08 0.93 -22.58
N GLN A 541 23.60 -0.26 -22.88
CA GLN A 541 24.35 -1.28 -23.61
C GLN A 541 23.83 -1.50 -25.03
N GLY A 542 22.63 -1.01 -25.37
CA GLY A 542 22.03 -1.25 -26.67
C GLY A 542 22.10 -2.74 -27.02
N ASN A 543 22.64 -3.08 -28.19
CA ASN A 543 22.72 -4.47 -28.68
C ASN A 543 23.81 -5.33 -28.02
N LEU A 544 24.67 -4.78 -27.16
CA LEU A 544 25.70 -5.54 -26.43
C LEU A 544 25.17 -6.26 -25.18
N ARG A 545 23.88 -6.10 -24.89
CA ARG A 545 23.21 -6.75 -23.77
C ARG A 545 23.16 -8.27 -23.97
N SER A 546 23.35 -9.02 -22.89
CA SER A 546 23.19 -10.47 -22.86
C SER A 546 22.39 -10.88 -21.63
N MET A 547 21.82 -12.09 -21.67
CA MET A 547 21.15 -12.67 -20.51
C MET A 547 22.10 -12.76 -19.31
N ASN A 548 23.32 -13.26 -19.48
CA ASN A 548 24.30 -13.25 -18.40
C ASN A 548 24.65 -11.84 -17.89
N GLY A 549 24.65 -10.82 -18.75
CA GLY A 549 24.80 -9.42 -18.34
C GLY A 549 23.68 -8.94 -17.43
N LEU A 550 22.42 -9.33 -17.71
CA LEU A 550 21.29 -9.05 -16.84
C LEU A 550 21.43 -9.74 -15.49
N PHE A 551 21.81 -11.02 -15.49
CA PHE A 551 22.09 -11.75 -14.25
C PHE A 551 23.16 -11.06 -13.40
N ALA A 552 24.28 -10.66 -14.02
CA ALA A 552 25.37 -9.96 -13.34
C ALA A 552 24.92 -8.62 -12.76
N PHE A 553 24.12 -7.85 -13.51
CA PHE A 553 23.55 -6.59 -13.04
C PHE A 553 22.68 -6.78 -11.80
N LEU A 554 21.77 -7.76 -11.81
CA LEU A 554 20.91 -8.07 -10.65
C LEU A 554 21.75 -8.50 -9.45
N ARG A 555 22.79 -9.33 -9.66
CA ARG A 555 23.72 -9.73 -8.60
C ARG A 555 24.42 -8.55 -7.96
N GLU A 556 24.93 -7.63 -8.77
CA GLU A 556 25.70 -6.48 -8.30
C GLU A 556 24.82 -5.46 -7.59
N HIS A 557 23.71 -5.06 -8.21
CA HIS A 557 22.93 -3.91 -7.76
C HIS A 557 21.73 -4.24 -6.88
N ILE A 558 21.28 -5.51 -6.84
CA ILE A 558 20.16 -5.93 -5.99
C ILE A 558 20.64 -6.86 -4.89
N VAL A 559 21.27 -7.98 -5.28
CA VAL A 559 21.66 -9.01 -4.31
C VAL A 559 22.80 -8.55 -3.40
N ARG A 560 23.79 -7.88 -3.98
CA ARG A 560 24.94 -7.33 -3.24
C ARG A 560 24.72 -5.86 -2.84
N ALA A 561 23.49 -5.37 -2.92
CA ALA A 561 23.16 -4.02 -2.48
C ALA A 561 23.56 -3.85 -1.00
N PRO A 562 24.12 -2.69 -0.60
CA PRO A 562 24.48 -2.45 0.78
C PRO A 562 23.24 -2.48 1.68
N VAL A 563 23.36 -3.13 2.83
CA VAL A 563 22.33 -3.13 3.86
C VAL A 563 22.16 -1.70 4.37
N ARG A 564 20.92 -1.21 4.34
CA ARG A 564 20.56 0.06 4.97
C ARG A 564 19.99 -0.18 6.35
N HIS A 565 20.11 0.82 7.20
CA HIS A 565 19.61 0.79 8.56
C HIS A 565 18.63 1.92 8.78
N HIS A 566 17.64 1.68 9.64
CA HIS A 566 16.82 2.75 10.17
C HIS A 566 17.70 3.71 10.99
N GLN A 567 17.28 4.98 11.02
CA GLN A 567 17.93 5.99 11.85
C GLN A 567 17.84 5.59 13.33
N GLU A 568 18.87 5.94 14.10
CA GLU A 568 18.88 5.69 15.54
C GLU A 568 17.84 6.56 16.24
N GLU A 569 16.92 5.94 16.94
CA GLU A 569 15.91 6.67 17.71
C GLU A 569 16.40 6.95 19.14
N GLN A 570 16.22 8.19 19.60
CA GLN A 570 16.41 8.51 21.01
C GLN A 570 15.38 7.77 21.87
N PRO A 571 15.74 7.38 23.12
CA PRO A 571 14.79 6.76 24.04
C PRO A 571 13.53 7.61 24.23
N LYS A 572 12.37 6.97 24.17
CA LYS A 572 11.06 7.63 24.32
C LYS A 572 10.19 6.90 25.31
N ARG A 573 9.43 7.67 26.08
CA ARG A 573 8.49 7.17 27.08
C ARG A 573 7.09 7.70 26.80
N PHE A 574 6.13 6.79 26.81
CA PHE A 574 4.73 7.02 26.55
C PHE A 574 3.95 6.75 27.81
N ARG A 575 3.03 7.66 28.16
CA ARG A 575 2.24 7.58 29.40
C ARG A 575 0.76 7.59 29.07
N LEU A 576 0.07 6.54 29.50
CA LEU A 576 -1.38 6.39 29.55
C LEU A 576 -1.83 6.50 31.02
N HIS A 577 -3.09 6.22 31.33
CA HIS A 577 -3.62 6.43 32.68
C HIS A 577 -3.04 5.44 33.72
N ASP A 578 -3.08 4.16 33.40
CA ASP A 578 -2.60 3.06 34.24
C ASP A 578 -1.48 2.25 33.58
N LEU A 579 -0.95 2.75 32.46
CA LEU A 579 0.10 2.09 31.71
C LEU A 579 1.15 3.09 31.21
N GLU A 580 2.41 2.72 31.34
CA GLU A 580 3.54 3.42 30.73
C GLU A 580 4.40 2.42 29.96
N TYR A 581 4.95 2.87 28.84
CA TYR A 581 5.97 2.10 28.15
C TYR A 581 7.07 2.98 27.58
N GLU A 582 8.28 2.43 27.50
CA GLU A 582 9.41 3.11 26.89
C GLU A 582 10.08 2.25 25.83
N ILE A 583 10.56 2.92 24.79
CA ILE A 583 11.29 2.33 23.67
C ILE A 583 12.73 2.81 23.78
N VAL A 584 13.67 1.88 23.82
CA VAL A 584 15.09 2.16 23.97
C VAL A 584 15.85 1.43 22.87
N GLN A 585 16.58 2.17 22.05
CA GLN A 585 17.56 1.58 21.15
C GLN A 585 18.90 1.45 21.89
N ARG A 586 19.45 0.23 21.95
CA ARG A 586 20.73 0.00 22.62
C ARG A 586 21.83 0.82 21.94
N LYS A 587 22.70 1.49 22.70
CA LYS A 587 23.88 2.13 22.12
C LYS A 587 24.94 1.07 21.81
N ASN A 588 25.65 1.24 20.69
CA ASN A 588 26.78 0.37 20.31
C ASN A 588 27.93 0.45 21.30
#